data_AF-A0A1F9BLY3-F1
#
_entry.id   AF-A0A1F9BLY3-F1
#
_cell.length_a   1.000
_cell.length_b   1.000
_cell.length_c   1.000
_cell.angle_alpha   90.00
_cell.angle_beta   90.00
_cell.angle_gamma   90.00
#
_symmetry.space_group_name_H-M   'P 1'
#
loop_
_entity.id
_entity.type
_entity.pdbx_description
1 polymer ?
#
loop_
_entity_poly.entity_id
_entity_poly.type
_entity_poly.pdbx_seq_one_letter_code
_entity_poly.pdbx_strand_id
1 'polypeptide(L)'
;MVVKFLLSYSQKPIYVFGGAGLLMILGAFVSGLYAIYLKLIKGVSFILTPLPLLCVLLLMLGFLSILMGFLAEILIRTYYESQGKPTYQIKEVIS
;
A
#
# COMPACT_ATOMS: atom_id res chain seq x y z
N MET A 1 13.16 20.48 0.90
CA MET A 1 13.20 19.02 1.19
C MET A 1 11.90 18.29 0.86
N VAL A 2 10.71 18.84 1.13
CA VAL A 2 9.40 18.18 0.89
C VAL A 2 9.11 17.87 -0.59
N VAL A 3 9.47 18.77 -1.50
CA VAL A 3 9.22 18.60 -2.96
C VAL A 3 10.04 17.43 -3.53
N LYS A 4 11.27 17.21 -3.05
CA LYS A 4 12.12 16.09 -3.49
C LYS A 4 11.64 14.74 -2.92
N PHE A 5 11.04 14.75 -1.72
CA PHE A 5 10.41 13.57 -1.13
C PHE A 5 9.14 13.16 -1.90
N LEU A 6 8.29 14.14 -2.25
CA LEU A 6 7.13 13.94 -3.12
C LEU A 6 7.53 13.46 -4.53
N LEU A 7 8.60 14.01 -5.11
CA LEU A 7 9.07 13.65 -6.46
C LEU A 7 9.81 12.31 -6.52
N SER A 8 10.64 11.94 -5.52
CA SER A 8 11.31 10.64 -5.50
C SER A 8 10.39 9.48 -5.13
N TYR A 9 9.44 9.67 -4.20
CA TYR A 9 8.41 8.66 -3.93
C TYR A 9 7.29 8.63 -4.97
N SER A 10 7.08 9.72 -5.74
CA SER A 10 6.21 9.72 -6.92
C SER A 10 6.64 8.71 -7.98
N GLN A 11 7.91 8.29 -8.02
CA GLN A 11 8.34 7.39 -9.10
C GLN A 11 7.90 5.94 -8.89
N LYS A 12 7.62 5.50 -7.65
CA LYS A 12 7.13 4.13 -7.34
C LYS A 12 6.25 4.10 -6.07
N PRO A 13 5.01 4.60 -6.12
CA PRO A 13 4.10 4.66 -4.96
C PRO A 13 3.79 3.28 -4.34
N ILE A 14 3.96 2.20 -5.11
CA ILE A 14 3.82 0.83 -4.64
C ILE A 14 4.76 0.47 -3.48
N TYR A 15 5.93 1.11 -3.34
CA TYR A 15 6.85 0.78 -2.24
C TYR A 15 6.31 1.23 -0.88
N VAL A 16 5.54 2.32 -0.84
CA VAL A 16 4.97 2.84 0.41
C VAL A 16 3.71 2.05 0.77
N PHE A 17 2.75 2.00 -0.15
CA PHE A 17 1.46 1.37 0.10
C PHE A 17 1.55 -0.17 0.07
N GLY A 18 2.33 -0.74 -0.84
CA GLY A 18 2.59 -2.18 -0.87
C GLY A 18 3.42 -2.65 0.33
N GLY A 19 4.44 -1.87 0.75
CA GLY A 19 5.23 -2.16 1.94
C GLY A 19 4.38 -2.12 3.22
N ALA A 20 3.59 -1.06 3.40
CA ALA A 20 2.66 -0.95 4.53
C ALA A 20 1.58 -2.06 4.51
N GLY A 21 1.04 -2.39 3.33
CA GLY A 21 0.06 -3.45 3.16
C GLY A 21 0.60 -4.83 3.53
N LEU A 22 1.85 -5.14 3.13
CA LEU A 22 2.52 -6.38 3.52
C LEU A 22 2.74 -6.47 5.04
N LEU A 23 3.15 -5.39 5.69
CA LEU A 23 3.28 -5.35 7.15
C LEU A 23 1.94 -5.60 7.85
N MET A 24 0.85 -5.04 7.33
CA MET A 24 -0.49 -5.29 7.87
C MET A 24 -0.94 -6.74 7.66
N ILE A 25 -0.66 -7.34 6.51
CA ILE A 25 -0.94 -8.77 6.26
C ILE A 25 -0.14 -9.65 7.22
N LEU A 26 1.14 -9.37 7.45
CA LEU A 26 1.95 -10.08 8.44
C LEU A 26 1.35 -9.95 9.85
N GLY A 27 0.88 -8.76 10.22
CA GLY A 27 0.16 -8.55 11.49
C GLY A 27 -1.14 -9.34 11.58
N ALA A 28 -1.89 -9.47 10.47
CA ALA A 28 -3.07 -10.31 10.40
C ALA A 28 -2.73 -11.79 10.61
N PHE A 29 -1.66 -12.30 9.99
CA PHE A 29 -1.19 -13.67 10.22
C PHE A 29 -0.79 -13.93 11.67
N VAL A 30 -0.02 -13.03 12.29
CA VAL A 30 0.39 -13.16 13.69
C VAL A 30 -0.82 -13.16 14.62
N SER A 31 -1.76 -12.23 14.43
CA SER A 31 -2.98 -12.16 15.25
C SER A 31 -3.90 -13.37 15.04
N GLY A 32 -4.02 -13.88 13.82
CA GLY A 32 -4.77 -15.09 13.48
C GLY A 32 -4.16 -16.35 14.12
N LEU A 33 -2.84 -16.53 14.00
CA LEU A 33 -2.13 -17.65 14.63
C LEU A 33 -2.26 -17.60 16.15
N TYR A 34 -2.15 -16.42 16.74
CA TYR A 34 -2.32 -16.24 18.18
C TYR A 34 -3.76 -16.52 18.64
N ALA A 35 -4.77 -16.12 17.86
CA ALA A 35 -6.15 -16.47 18.13
C ALA A 35 -6.37 -18.00 18.09
N ILE A 36 -5.83 -18.68 17.06
CA ILE A 36 -5.92 -20.15 16.94
C ILE A 36 -5.24 -20.83 18.13
N TYR A 37 -4.05 -20.37 18.52
CA TYR A 37 -3.34 -20.86 19.70
C TYR A 37 -4.19 -20.73 20.98
N LEU A 38 -4.82 -19.56 21.20
CA LEU A 38 -5.70 -19.32 22.34
C LEU A 38 -6.91 -20.26 22.37
N LYS A 39 -7.48 -20.56 21.21
CA LYS A 39 -8.61 -21.47 21.11
C LYS A 39 -8.20 -22.92 21.37
N LEU A 40 -7.12 -23.38 20.74
CA LEU A 40 -6.71 -24.79 20.80
C LEU A 40 -6.08 -25.17 22.14
N ILE A 41 -5.31 -24.28 22.76
CA ILE A 41 -4.55 -24.61 23.98
C ILE A 41 -5.24 -24.10 25.24
N LYS A 42 -5.77 -22.87 25.21
CA LYS A 42 -6.43 -22.27 26.38
C LYS A 42 -7.95 -22.51 26.40
N GLY A 43 -8.53 -23.11 25.37
CA GLY A 43 -9.97 -23.37 25.27
C GLY A 43 -10.83 -22.10 25.22
N VAL A 44 -10.23 -20.94 24.95
CA VAL A 44 -10.95 -19.66 24.93
C VAL A 44 -11.73 -19.54 23.64
N SER A 45 -13.03 -19.22 23.76
CA SER A 45 -13.87 -18.98 22.59
C SER A 45 -13.45 -17.70 21.86
N PHE A 46 -13.40 -17.77 20.53
CA PHE A 46 -13.04 -16.65 19.66
C PHE A 46 -13.88 -15.38 19.92
N ILE A 47 -15.14 -15.54 20.33
CA ILE A 47 -16.08 -14.46 20.61
C ILE A 47 -15.64 -13.59 21.79
N LEU A 48 -14.92 -14.16 22.78
CA LEU A 48 -14.45 -13.40 23.94
C LEU A 48 -13.17 -12.60 23.66
N THR A 49 -12.51 -12.84 22.52
CA THR A 49 -11.26 -12.18 22.18
C THR A 49 -11.45 -11.26 20.99
N PRO A 50 -10.97 -10.01 21.01
CA PRO A 50 -11.02 -9.10 19.85
C PRO A 50 -10.04 -9.49 18.73
N LEU A 51 -9.23 -10.54 18.94
CA LEU A 51 -8.15 -10.97 18.04
C LEU A 51 -8.63 -11.43 16.64
N PRO A 52 -9.73 -12.20 16.50
CA PRO A 52 -10.23 -12.57 15.18
C PRO A 52 -10.72 -11.36 14.38
N LEU A 53 -11.37 -10.41 15.06
CA LEU A 53 -11.81 -9.15 14.44
C LEU A 53 -10.61 -8.32 13.97
N LEU A 54 -9.59 -8.21 14.81
CA LEU A 54 -8.35 -7.51 14.48
C LEU A 54 -7.61 -8.16 13.30
N CYS A 55 -7.59 -9.50 13.23
CA CYS A 55 -7.03 -10.25 12.11
C CYS A 55 -7.72 -9.89 10.79
N VAL A 56 -9.05 -9.97 10.75
CA VAL A 56 -9.83 -9.65 9.54
C VAL A 56 -9.63 -8.19 9.13
N LEU A 57 -9.65 -7.26 10.10
CA LEU A 57 -9.46 -5.84 9.86
C LEU A 57 -8.08 -5.53 9.26
N LEU A 58 -7.01 -6.09 9.84
CA LEU A 58 -5.65 -5.92 9.32
C LEU A 58 -5.48 -6.54 7.93
N LEU A 59 -6.11 -7.69 7.67
CA LEU A 59 -6.06 -8.35 6.37
C LEU A 59 -6.76 -7.49 5.30
N MET A 60 -7.96 -6.98 5.61
CA MET A 60 -8.70 -6.09 4.70
C MET A 60 -7.93 -4.79 4.43
N LEU A 61 -7.41 -4.13 5.48
CA LEU A 61 -6.61 -2.90 5.33
C LEU A 61 -5.33 -3.15 4.54
N GLY A 62 -4.65 -4.27 4.80
CA GLY A 62 -3.44 -4.65 4.08
C GLY A 62 -3.71 -4.86 2.58
N PHE A 63 -4.80 -5.55 2.26
CA PHE A 63 -5.22 -5.76 0.88
C PHE A 63 -5.61 -4.45 0.18
N LEU A 64 -6.42 -3.61 0.83
CA LEU A 64 -6.80 -2.29 0.31
C LEU A 64 -5.58 -1.38 0.08
N SER A 65 -4.58 -1.44 0.98
CA SER A 65 -3.35 -0.68 0.84
C SER A 65 -2.55 -1.12 -0.40
N ILE A 66 -2.41 -2.44 -0.62
CA ILE A 66 -1.74 -2.96 -1.82
C ILE A 66 -2.46 -2.51 -3.10
N LEU A 67 -3.80 -2.59 -3.13
CA LEU A 67 -4.60 -2.13 -4.26
C LEU A 67 -4.41 -0.63 -4.52
N MET A 68 -4.37 0.20 -3.47
CA MET A 68 -4.06 1.62 -3.60
C MET A 68 -2.65 1.86 -4.16
N GLY A 69 -1.67 1.04 -3.79
CA GLY A 69 -0.31 1.09 -4.35
C GLY A 69 -0.30 0.83 -5.86
N PHE A 70 -1.01 -0.20 -6.31
CA PHE A 70 -1.16 -0.49 -7.75
C PHE A 70 -1.90 0.62 -8.49
N LEU A 71 -3.00 1.13 -7.93
CA LEU A 71 -3.77 2.21 -8.53
C LEU A 71 -2.92 3.48 -8.69
N ALA A 72 -2.17 3.84 -7.65
CA ALA A 72 -1.26 4.97 -7.69
C ALA A 72 -0.18 4.79 -8.77
N GLU A 73 0.37 3.59 -8.93
CA GLU A 73 1.38 3.31 -9.95
C GLU A 73 0.82 3.46 -11.36
N ILE A 74 -0.41 2.99 -11.62
CA ILE A 74 -1.10 3.15 -12.91
C ILE A 74 -1.45 4.62 -13.16
N LEU A 75 -1.96 5.34 -12.15
CA LEU A 75 -2.30 6.75 -12.24
C LEU A 75 -1.08 7.60 -12.62
N ILE A 76 0.07 7.34 -11.98
CA ILE A 76 1.30 8.07 -12.27
C ILE A 76 1.79 7.79 -13.69
N ARG A 77 1.77 6.53 -14.13
CA ARG A 77 2.11 6.17 -15.51
C ARG A 77 1.20 6.89 -16.51
N THR A 78 -0.11 6.83 -16.28
CA THR A 78 -1.12 7.50 -17.13
C THR A 78 -0.95 9.01 -17.13
N TYR A 79 -0.62 9.62 -15.99
CA TYR A 79 -0.38 11.06 -15.86
C TYR A 79 0.86 11.50 -16.64
N TYR A 80 1.97 10.76 -16.54
CA TYR A 80 3.18 11.06 -17.30
C TYR A 80 3.02 10.80 -18.80
N GLU A 81 2.30 9.74 -19.19
CA GLU A 81 2.02 9.40 -20.59
C GLU A 81 1.04 10.41 -21.23
N SER A 82 0.01 10.83 -20.50
CA SER A 82 -0.96 11.85 -20.95
C SER A 82 -0.39 13.27 -20.94
N GLN A 83 0.73 13.51 -20.24
CA GLN A 83 1.36 14.84 -20.25
C GLN A 83 2.04 15.17 -21.58
N GLY A 84 2.27 14.20 -22.48
CA GLY A 84 2.49 14.46 -23.92
C GLY A 84 3.39 15.65 -24.27
N LYS A 85 4.38 16.00 -23.45
CA LYS A 85 5.23 17.16 -23.70
C LYS A 85 6.29 16.75 -24.72
N PRO A 86 6.34 17.40 -25.90
CA PRO A 86 7.43 17.17 -26.84
C PRO A 86 8.76 17.45 -26.14
N THR A 87 9.77 16.63 -26.44
CA THR A 87 11.13 16.66 -25.89
C THR A 87 11.92 17.93 -26.22
N TYR A 88 11.31 18.88 -26.93
CA TYR A 88 11.93 20.11 -27.37
C TYR A 88 11.02 21.30 -27.02
N GLN A 89 11.56 22.22 -26.21
CA GLN A 89 11.10 23.61 -26.20
C GLN A 89 11.99 24.35 -27.20
N ILE A 90 11.44 24.72 -28.36
CA ILE A 90 12.15 25.60 -29.30
C ILE A 90 12.34 26.94 -28.58
N LYS A 91 13.59 27.23 -28.22
CA LYS A 91 13.94 28.43 -27.45
C LYS A 91 14.05 29.67 -28.32
N GLU A 92 14.41 29.54 -29.59
CA GLU A 92 14.45 30.63 -30.57
C GLU A 92 14.50 30.07 -31.99
N VAL A 93 13.76 30.71 -32.92
CA VAL A 93 13.85 30.49 -34.36
C VAL A 93 14.70 31.63 -34.91
N ILE A 94 15.91 31.32 -35.38
CA ILE A 94 16.76 32.30 -36.05
C ILE A 94 16.38 32.26 -37.53
N SER A 95 15.81 33.36 -38.03
CA SER A 95 15.60 33.63 -39.46
C SER A 95 16.82 34.30 -40.07
#